data_AF-A0A4U9I908-F1
#
_entry.id   AF-A0A4U9I908-F1
#
_cell.length_a   1.000
_cell.length_b   1.000
_cell.length_c   1.000
_cell.angle_alpha   90.00
_cell.angle_beta   90.00
_cell.angle_gamma   90.00
#
_symmetry.space_group_name_H-M   'P 1'
#
loop_
_entity.id
_entity.type
_entity.pdbx_description
1 polymer ?
#
loop_
_entity_poly.entity_id
_entity_poly.type
_entity_poly.pdbx_seq_one_letter_code
_entity_poly.pdbx_strand_id
1 'polypeptide(L)' 'MPFYSARSGLGLAPEECVVVEDAAAGVLAGLNAGCHVIAVKVPADSPRLDEADLVLTTLEAVDVTRTADGNVTVSRKM' A
#
# COMPACT_ATOMS: atom_id res chain seq x y z
N MET A 1 -2.66 -12.81 7.30
CA MET A 1 -1.64 -12.56 8.35
C MET A 1 -0.18 -12.34 7.85
N PRO A 2 0.18 -12.26 6.54
CA PRO A 2 1.60 -12.13 6.16
C PRO A 2 2.21 -10.74 6.48
N PHE A 3 1.44 -9.66 6.38
CA PHE A 3 1.96 -8.29 6.56
C PHE A 3 2.40 -7.95 7.98
N TYR A 4 1.74 -8.53 8.99
CA TYR A 4 2.10 -8.32 10.39
C TYR A 4 3.53 -8.81 10.67
N SER A 5 3.90 -9.99 10.16
CA SER A 5 5.23 -10.57 10.36
C SER A 5 6.34 -9.78 9.65
N ALA A 6 6.09 -9.29 8.44
CA ALA A 6 7.07 -8.49 7.70
C ALA A 6 7.40 -7.18 8.43
N ARG A 7 6.36 -6.48 8.93
CA ARG A 7 6.53 -5.25 9.72
C ARG A 7 7.28 -5.51 11.03
N SER A 8 6.90 -6.55 11.78
CA SER A 8 7.56 -6.89 13.05
C SER A 8 9.05 -7.18 12.87
N GLY A 9 9.46 -7.77 11.74
CA GLY A 9 10.87 -7.97 11.42
C GLY A 9 11.65 -6.68 11.12
N LEU A 10 10.96 -5.61 10.71
CA LEU A 10 11.55 -4.31 10.39
C LEU A 10 11.43 -3.29 11.53
N GLY A 11 10.62 -3.57 12.56
CA GLY A 11 10.42 -2.67 13.71
C GLY A 11 9.62 -1.40 13.40
N LEU A 12 8.90 -1.36 12.27
CA LEU A 12 8.10 -0.21 11.83
C LEU A 12 6.66 -0.29 12.37
N ALA A 13 5.98 0.85 12.54
CA ALA A 13 4.55 0.93 12.79
C ALA A 13 3.74 0.71 11.48
N PRO A 14 2.47 0.30 11.53
CA PRO A 14 1.66 0.12 10.33
C PRO A 14 1.59 1.39 9.46
N GLU A 15 1.51 2.54 10.11
CA GLU A 15 1.43 3.86 9.48
C GLU A 15 2.75 4.26 8.80
N GLU A 16 3.84 3.56 9.10
CA GLU A 16 5.16 3.74 8.46
C GLU A 16 5.36 2.75 7.29
N CYS A 17 4.35 1.93 6.98
CA CYS A 17 4.41 0.90 5.95
C CYS A 17 3.34 1.14 4.87
N VAL A 18 3.70 0.85 3.62
CA VAL A 18 2.77 0.80 2.50
C VAL A 18 2.73 -0.62 1.91
N VAL A 19 1.51 -1.14 1.71
CA VAL A 19 1.23 -2.40 1.02
C VAL A 19 0.88 -2.10 -0.42
N VAL A 20 1.59 -2.71 -1.36
CA VAL A 20 1.27 -2.65 -2.80
C VAL A 20 0.74 -4.01 -3.19
N GLU A 21 -0.52 -4.09 -3.61
CA GLU A 21 -1.21 -5.36 -3.83
C GLU A 21 -2.06 -5.39 -5.10
N ASP A 22 -2.12 -6.56 -5.74
CA ASP A 22 -2.88 -6.79 -6.98
C ASP A 22 -4.11 -7.70 -6.81
N ALA A 23 -4.36 -8.15 -5.58
CA ALA A 23 -5.52 -8.95 -5.23
C ALA A 23 -6.35 -8.35 -4.08
N ALA A 24 -7.67 -8.51 -4.15
CA ALA A 24 -8.59 -8.06 -3.09
C ALA A 24 -8.23 -8.60 -1.70
N ALA A 25 -7.78 -9.85 -1.62
CA ALA A 25 -7.36 -10.46 -0.36
C ALA A 25 -6.14 -9.75 0.27
N GLY A 26 -5.20 -9.31 -0.57
CA GLY A 26 -4.03 -8.55 -0.16
C GLY A 26 -4.37 -7.15 0.31
N VAL A 27 -5.20 -6.44 -0.45
CA VAL A 27 -5.75 -5.11 -0.09
C VAL A 27 -6.43 -5.17 1.27
N LEU A 28 -7.36 -6.11 1.47
CA LEU A 28 -8.06 -6.29 2.75
C LEU A 28 -7.09 -6.59 3.91
N ALA A 29 -6.06 -7.39 3.66
CA ALA A 29 -5.08 -7.73 4.68
C ALA A 29 -4.19 -6.52 5.04
N GLY A 30 -3.85 -5.66 4.08
CA GLY A 30 -3.13 -4.40 4.32
C GLY A 30 -3.99 -3.40 5.13
N LEU A 31 -5.24 -3.20 4.72
CA LEU A 31 -6.19 -2.34 5.41
C LEU A 31 -6.43 -2.82 6.85
N ASN A 32 -6.65 -4.12 7.06
CA ASN A 32 -6.85 -4.69 8.40
C ASN A 32 -5.58 -4.64 9.27
N ALA A 33 -4.40 -4.51 8.66
CA ALA A 33 -3.15 -4.32 9.39
C ALA A 33 -2.92 -2.87 9.82
N GLY A 34 -3.73 -1.91 9.32
CA GLY A 34 -3.56 -0.48 9.55
C GLY A 34 -2.47 0.16 8.69
N CYS A 35 -2.02 -0.51 7.62
CA CYS A 35 -1.02 0.04 6.71
C CYS A 35 -1.66 0.98 5.69
N HIS A 36 -0.83 1.82 5.07
CA HIS A 36 -1.19 2.44 3.80
C HIS A 36 -1.34 1.36 2.71
N VAL A 37 -2.26 1.55 1.76
CA VAL A 37 -2.54 0.56 0.72
C VAL A 37 -2.60 1.20 -0.67
N ILE A 38 -1.81 0.64 -1.59
CA ILE A 38 -1.84 0.93 -3.02
C ILE A 38 -2.35 -0.33 -3.72
N ALA A 39 -3.58 -0.27 -4.21
CA ALA A 39 -4.17 -1.33 -5.01
C ALA A 39 -3.80 -1.15 -6.49
N VAL A 40 -3.25 -2.18 -7.12
CA VAL A 40 -2.82 -2.14 -8.53
C VAL A 40 -3.53 -3.22 -9.31
N LYS A 41 -4.36 -2.83 -10.28
CA LYS A 41 -5.10 -3.74 -11.17
C LYS A 41 -6.05 -4.69 -10.42
N VAL A 42 -6.52 -4.28 -9.24
CA VAL A 42 -7.54 -4.98 -8.48
C VAL A 42 -8.91 -4.78 -9.14
N PRO A 43 -9.78 -5.82 -9.24
CA PRO A 43 -11.12 -5.66 -9.80
C PRO A 43 -11.92 -4.53 -9.14
N ALA A 44 -12.60 -3.70 -9.93
CA ALA A 44 -13.26 -2.49 -9.44
C ALA A 44 -14.42 -2.75 -8.46
N ASP A 45 -14.97 -3.96 -8.46
CA ASP A 45 -16.00 -4.44 -7.54
C ASP A 45 -15.44 -5.10 -6.27
N SER A 46 -14.10 -5.06 -6.09
CA SER A 46 -13.47 -5.62 -4.91
C SER A 46 -13.90 -4.87 -3.64
N PRO A 47 -14.16 -5.60 -2.54
CA PRO A 47 -14.61 -5.00 -1.30
C PRO A 47 -13.57 -4.03 -0.73
N ARG A 48 -14.03 -2.89 -0.24
CA ARG A 48 -13.21 -1.87 0.46
C ARG A 48 -12.07 -1.29 -0.38
N LEU A 49 -12.14 -1.43 -1.70
CA LEU A 49 -11.13 -0.86 -2.60
C LEU A 49 -11.10 0.68 -2.52
N ASP A 50 -12.22 1.30 -2.19
CA ASP A 50 -12.40 2.72 -1.93
C ASP A 50 -11.71 3.21 -0.65
N GLU A 51 -11.30 2.31 0.24
CA GLU A 51 -10.50 2.62 1.43
C GLU A 51 -8.98 2.61 1.14
N ALA A 52 -8.54 2.15 -0.04
CA ALA A 52 -7.13 2.20 -0.42
C ALA A 52 -6.69 3.64 -0.72
N ASP A 53 -5.47 4.01 -0.32
CA ASP A 53 -4.91 5.36 -0.56
C ASP A 53 -4.77 5.65 -2.06
N LEU A 54 -4.39 4.63 -2.84
CA LEU A 54 -4.30 4.73 -4.30
C LEU A 54 -4.88 3.47 -4.96
N VAL A 55 -5.71 3.67 -5.98
CA VAL A 55 -6.19 2.61 -6.87
C VAL A 55 -5.67 2.90 -8.27
N LEU A 56 -4.80 2.01 -8.77
CA LEU A 56 -4.02 2.22 -9.98
C LEU A 56 -4.24 1.05 -10.94
N THR A 57 -4.08 1.31 -12.24
CA THR A 57 -4.02 0.25 -13.26
C THR A 57 -2.60 -0.23 -13.53
N THR A 58 -1.60 0.59 -13.20
CA THR A 58 -0.16 0.34 -13.39
C THR A 58 0.66 1.12 -12.36
N LEU A 59 1.80 0.56 -11.96
CA LEU A 59 2.79 1.26 -11.13
C LEU A 59 3.55 2.36 -11.88
N GLU A 60 3.46 2.40 -13.21
CA GLU A 60 4.02 3.51 -14.00
C GLU A 60 3.43 4.87 -13.60
N ALA A 61 2.22 4.87 -13.02
CA ALA A 61 1.53 6.06 -12.53
C ALA A 61 2.00 6.52 -11.14
N VAL A 62 3.07 5.93 -10.58
CA VAL A 62 3.60 6.27 -9.25
C VAL A 62 4.96 6.93 -9.37
N ASP A 63 5.15 8.01 -8.60
CA ASP A 63 6.45 8.57 -8.26
C ASP A 63 6.82 8.18 -6.82
N VAL A 64 8.08 7.80 -6.65
CA VAL A 64 8.66 7.41 -5.36
C VAL A 64 9.90 8.26 -5.14
N THR A 65 9.87 9.10 -4.11
CA THR A 65 10.99 9.99 -3.76
C THR A 65 11.46 9.69 -2.36
N ARG A 66 12.75 9.42 -2.20
CA ARG A 66 13.38 9.30 -0.89
C ARG A 66 13.68 10.68 -0.33
N THR A 67 13.27 10.94 0.90
CA THR A 67 13.53 12.19 1.61
C THR A 67 14.83 12.12 2.41
N ALA A 68 15.36 13.28 2.81
CA ALA A 68 16.67 13.38 3.47
C ALA A 68 16.69 12.75 4.88
N ASP A 69 15.53 12.65 5.54
CA ASP A 69 15.30 12.00 6.83
C ASP A 69 15.21 10.46 6.72
N GLY A 70 15.32 9.90 5.51
CA GLY A 70 15.29 8.46 5.27
C GLY A 70 13.90 7.89 4.97
N ASN A 71 12.85 8.71 5.02
CA ASN A 71 11.50 8.34 4.63
C ASN A 71 11.33 8.29 3.09
N VAL A 72 10.16 7.80 2.66
CA VAL A 72 9.77 7.70 1.26
C VAL A 72 8.42 8.38 1.07
N THR A 73 8.37 9.35 0.17
CA THR A 73 7.11 9.93 -0.32
C THR A 73 6.67 9.17 -1.56
N VAL A 74 5.41 8.73 -1.56
CA VAL A 74 4.77 8.06 -2.69
C VAL A 74 3.61 8.93 -3.17
N SER A 75 3.60 9.25 -4.47
CA SER A 75 2.56 10.07 -5.07
C SER A 75 2.15 9.56 -6.44
N ARG A 76 0.93 9.86 -6.86
CA ARG A 76 0.48 9.58 -8.22
C ARG A 76 1.05 10.63 -9.18
N LYS A 77 1.59 10.20 -10.32
CA LYS A 77 1.95 11.08 -11.44
C LYS A 77 0.71 11.80 -11.94
N MET A 78 0.87 13.09 -12.23
CA MET A 78 -0.17 13.89 -12.89
C MET A 78 -0.29 13.53 -14.38
#